data_AF-A0A8T4PY51-F1
#
_entry.id   AF-A0A8T4PY51-F1
#
_cell.length_a   1.000
_cell.length_b   1.000
_cell.length_c   1.000
_cell.angle_alpha   90.00
_cell.angle_beta   90.00
_cell.angle_gamma   90.00
#
_symmetry.space_group_name_H-M   'P 1'
#
loop_
_entity.id
_entity.type
_entity.pdbx_description
1 polymer ?
#
loop_
_entity_poly.entity_id
_entity_poly.type
_entity_poly.pdbx_seq_one_letter_code
_entity_poly.pdbx_strand_id
1 'polypeptide(L)'
;MFKGKPTKVIITGEAKEEFDELNKVVGEEIAKGITSSDHQTLLNSIKQKIDILKANPEYGTHISKDRIPKEYIIKYDVNNLWKVDLSGAWRMIYTIRGNEVEIISLILDIMNHKDYEKKFGYRKS
;
A
#
# COMPACT_ATOMS: atom_id res chain seq x y z
N MET A 1 5.11 18.77 9.81
CA MET A 1 3.99 18.94 8.86
C MET A 1 4.57 19.00 7.46
N PHE A 2 4.22 18.05 6.60
CA PHE A 2 4.89 17.77 5.32
C PHE A 2 4.38 18.60 4.13
N LYS A 3 3.57 19.63 4.38
CA LYS A 3 2.86 20.42 3.37
C LYS A 3 3.85 21.11 2.41
N GLY A 4 3.67 20.88 1.11
CA GLY A 4 4.42 21.56 0.03
C GLY A 4 5.73 20.91 -0.40
N LYS A 5 6.10 19.76 0.17
CA LYS A 5 7.33 19.04 -0.21
C LYS A 5 7.09 18.08 -1.37
N PRO A 6 8.06 17.90 -2.29
CA PRO A 6 7.98 16.86 -3.29
C PRO A 6 7.90 15.49 -2.61
N THR A 7 6.86 14.74 -2.94
CA THR A 7 6.65 13.39 -2.42
C THR A 7 6.83 12.37 -3.52
N LYS A 8 7.72 11.41 -3.29
CA LYS A 8 7.88 10.22 -4.13
C LYS A 8 7.12 9.06 -3.49
N VAL A 9 6.45 8.28 -4.32
CA VAL A 9 5.83 7.02 -3.89
C VAL A 9 6.57 5.89 -4.58
N ILE A 10 7.07 4.94 -3.80
CA ILE A 10 7.84 3.80 -4.29
C ILE A 10 7.14 2.52 -3.82
N ILE A 11 6.84 1.62 -4.76
CA ILE A 11 6.34 0.28 -4.46
C ILE A 11 7.55 -0.64 -4.31
N THR A 12 7.68 -1.32 -3.18
CA THR A 12 8.83 -2.18 -2.86
C THR A 12 8.40 -3.41 -2.09
N GLY A 13 9.33 -4.34 -1.85
CA GLY A 13 9.06 -5.58 -1.11
C GLY A 13 7.95 -6.42 -1.73
N GLU A 14 7.16 -7.06 -0.87
CA GLU A 14 6.05 -7.94 -1.25
C GLU A 14 4.97 -7.17 -2.04
N ALA A 15 4.76 -5.87 -1.77
CA ALA A 15 3.84 -5.06 -2.58
C ALA A 15 4.22 -4.94 -4.05
N LYS A 16 5.52 -4.98 -4.39
CA LYS A 16 5.95 -4.86 -5.78
C LYS A 16 5.56 -6.12 -6.56
N GLU A 17 5.75 -7.28 -5.96
CA GLU A 17 5.40 -8.57 -6.56
C GLU A 17 3.89 -8.65 -6.81
N GLU A 18 3.08 -8.34 -5.79
CA GLU A 18 1.61 -8.30 -5.89
C GLU A 18 1.11 -7.28 -6.93
N PHE A 19 1.73 -6.10 -6.98
CA PHE A 19 1.37 -5.08 -7.95
C PHE A 19 1.71 -5.51 -9.39
N ASP A 20 2.87 -6.11 -9.61
CA ASP A 20 3.30 -6.56 -10.93
C ASP A 20 2.41 -7.73 -11.42
N GLU A 21 2.06 -8.68 -10.54
CA GLU A 21 1.13 -9.76 -10.85
C GLU A 21 -0.26 -9.22 -11.21
N LEU A 22 -0.79 -8.28 -10.41
CA LEU A 22 -2.08 -7.66 -10.70
C LEU A 22 -2.09 -6.93 -12.05
N ASN A 23 -1.02 -6.20 -12.39
CA ASN A 23 -0.92 -5.55 -13.70
C ASN A 23 -0.91 -6.56 -14.85
N LYS A 24 -0.25 -7.71 -14.68
CA LYS A 24 -0.26 -8.78 -15.68
C LYS A 24 -1.67 -9.33 -15.88
N VAL A 25 -2.37 -9.69 -14.80
CA VAL A 25 -3.74 -10.20 -14.85
C VAL A 25 -4.68 -9.20 -15.54
N VAL A 26 -4.62 -7.93 -15.14
CA VAL A 26 -5.44 -6.88 -15.76
C VAL A 26 -5.09 -6.69 -17.24
N GLY A 27 -3.81 -6.77 -17.61
CA GLY A 27 -3.40 -6.72 -19.02
C GLY A 27 -4.00 -7.84 -19.86
N GLU A 28 -4.02 -9.07 -19.33
CA GLU A 28 -4.65 -10.21 -19.99
C GLU A 28 -6.17 -10.08 -20.09
N GLU A 29 -6.83 -9.54 -19.07
CA GLU A 29 -8.27 -9.27 -19.09
C GLU A 29 -8.64 -8.26 -20.18
N ILE A 30 -7.90 -7.15 -20.26
CA ILE A 30 -8.10 -6.12 -21.28
C ILE A 30 -7.89 -6.72 -22.68
N ALA A 31 -6.85 -7.53 -22.86
CA ALA A 31 -6.58 -8.21 -24.14
C ALA A 31 -7.72 -9.16 -24.56
N LYS A 32 -8.47 -9.72 -23.59
CA LYS A 32 -9.66 -10.56 -23.82
C LYS A 32 -10.94 -9.75 -24.00
N GLY A 33 -10.88 -8.42 -23.97
CA GLY A 33 -12.04 -7.54 -24.08
C GLY A 33 -12.87 -7.42 -22.79
N ILE A 34 -12.34 -7.84 -21.65
CA ILE A 34 -12.99 -7.67 -20.35
C ILE A 34 -12.84 -6.20 -19.93
N THR A 35 -13.96 -5.49 -19.88
CA THR A 35 -13.99 -4.04 -19.60
C THR A 35 -14.20 -3.69 -18.13
N SER A 36 -14.49 -4.68 -17.27
CA SER A 36 -14.70 -4.49 -15.84
C SER A 36 -14.46 -5.81 -15.10
N SER A 37 -13.66 -5.75 -14.04
CA SER A 37 -13.38 -6.88 -13.15
C SER A 37 -12.99 -6.36 -11.76
N ASP A 38 -12.97 -7.24 -10.76
CA ASP A 38 -12.46 -6.91 -9.43
C ASP A 38 -10.96 -6.58 -9.47
N HIS A 39 -10.18 -7.25 -10.33
CA HIS A 39 -8.76 -6.97 -10.53
C HIS A 39 -8.53 -5.56 -11.09
N GLN A 40 -9.29 -5.16 -12.12
CA GLN A 40 -9.25 -3.81 -12.69
C GLN A 40 -9.66 -2.76 -11.65
N THR A 41 -10.68 -3.06 -10.85
CA THR A 41 -11.16 -2.18 -9.78
C THR A 41 -10.11 -2.00 -8.68
N LEU A 42 -9.44 -3.08 -8.28
CA LEU A 42 -8.33 -3.03 -7.32
C LEU A 42 -7.14 -2.26 -7.87
N LEU A 43 -6.74 -2.50 -9.12
CA LEU A 43 -5.62 -1.80 -9.75
C LEU A 43 -5.88 -0.29 -9.83
N ASN A 44 -7.09 0.10 -10.21
CA ASN A 44 -7.50 1.49 -10.24
C ASN A 44 -7.51 2.12 -8.85
N SER A 45 -7.99 1.38 -7.83
CA SER A 45 -7.92 1.82 -6.44
C SER A 45 -6.48 2.07 -5.99
N ILE A 46 -5.54 1.15 -6.29
CA ILE A 46 -4.12 1.30 -5.95
C ILE A 46 -3.54 2.56 -6.60
N LYS A 47 -3.76 2.74 -7.91
CA LYS A 47 -3.28 3.92 -8.66
C LYS A 47 -3.84 5.21 -8.08
N GLN A 48 -5.13 5.26 -7.79
CA GLN A 48 -5.76 6.42 -7.15
C GLN A 48 -5.16 6.72 -5.77
N LYS A 49 -4.93 5.70 -4.94
CA LYS A 49 -4.32 5.90 -3.62
C LYS A 49 -2.87 6.36 -3.71
N ILE A 50 -2.10 5.88 -4.70
CA ILE A 50 -0.74 6.38 -4.97
C ILE A 50 -0.76 7.88 -5.28
N ASP A 51 -1.70 8.35 -6.12
CA ASP A 51 -1.79 9.78 -6.43
C ASP A 51 -2.22 10.62 -5.23
N ILE A 52 -3.11 10.08 -4.38
CA ILE A 52 -3.45 10.71 -3.10
C ILE A 52 -2.20 10.79 -2.19
N LEU A 53 -1.39 9.74 -2.11
CA LEU A 53 -0.16 9.74 -1.30
C LEU A 53 0.88 10.75 -1.79
N LYS A 54 0.98 10.99 -3.09
CA LYS A 54 1.85 12.06 -3.64
C LYS A 54 1.43 13.44 -3.18
N ALA A 55 0.11 13.68 -3.03
CA ALA A 55 -0.43 14.96 -2.58
C ALA A 55 -0.50 15.09 -1.06
N ASN A 56 -0.74 13.97 -0.37
CA ASN A 56 -0.87 13.88 1.08
C ASN A 56 -0.17 12.59 1.59
N PRO A 57 1.12 12.67 1.97
CA PRO A 57 1.89 11.51 2.39
C PRO A 57 1.36 10.87 3.67
N GLU A 58 0.67 11.63 4.52
CA GLU A 58 0.07 11.19 5.79
C GLU A 58 -1.39 10.72 5.60
N TYR A 59 -1.75 10.27 4.39
CA TYR A 59 -3.09 9.78 4.11
C TYR A 59 -3.28 8.34 4.62
N GLY A 60 -4.39 8.09 5.32
CA GLY A 60 -4.78 6.77 5.79
C GLY A 60 -4.84 6.70 7.31
N THR A 61 -4.76 5.48 7.84
CA THR A 61 -4.79 5.21 9.28
C THR A 61 -3.39 4.90 9.77
N HIS A 62 -2.89 5.70 10.72
CA HIS A 62 -1.64 5.41 11.40
C HIS A 62 -1.76 4.13 12.24
N ILE A 63 -0.80 3.22 12.10
CA ILE A 63 -0.71 1.98 12.90
C ILE A 63 0.14 2.28 14.13
N SER A 64 -0.40 1.97 15.32
CA SER A 64 0.32 2.20 16.57
C SER A 64 1.60 1.34 16.63
N LYS A 65 2.67 1.89 17.22
CA LYS A 65 4.02 1.28 17.19
C LYS A 65 4.06 -0.13 17.80
N ASP A 66 3.27 -0.36 18.83
CA ASP A 66 3.08 -1.64 19.51
C ASP A 66 2.40 -2.71 18.62
N ARG A 67 1.70 -2.28 17.56
CA ARG A 67 1.01 -3.15 16.59
C ARG A 67 1.80 -3.38 15.31
N ILE A 68 3.00 -2.83 15.17
CA ILE A 68 3.84 -3.05 13.99
C ILE A 68 4.43 -4.47 14.06
N PRO A 69 4.15 -5.34 13.08
CA PRO A 69 4.77 -6.67 13.04
C PRO A 69 6.30 -6.58 13.03
N LYS A 70 6.95 -7.45 13.81
CA LYS A 70 8.42 -7.49 13.94
C LYS A 70 9.14 -7.66 12.61
N GLU A 71 8.52 -8.39 11.68
CA GLU A 71 9.08 -8.59 10.35
C GLU A 71 9.27 -7.28 9.58
N TYR A 72 8.39 -6.29 9.73
CA TYR A 72 8.57 -5.01 9.06
C TYR A 72 9.73 -4.23 9.66
N ILE A 73 9.86 -4.27 10.99
CA ILE A 73 10.98 -3.64 11.72
C ILE A 73 12.30 -4.26 11.27
N ILE A 74 12.36 -5.60 11.19
CA ILE A 74 13.59 -6.32 10.84
C ILE A 74 13.94 -6.18 9.35
N LYS A 75 12.96 -6.36 8.45
CA LYS A 75 13.19 -6.34 7.00
C LYS A 75 13.41 -4.93 6.46
N TYR A 76 12.70 -3.94 7.01
CA TYR A 76 12.63 -2.60 6.43
C TYR A 76 13.05 -1.48 7.37
N ASP A 77 13.50 -1.78 8.60
CA ASP A 77 13.93 -0.81 9.62
C ASP A 77 12.87 0.28 9.92
N VAL A 78 11.59 -0.07 9.87
CA VAL A 78 10.50 0.91 10.01
C VAL A 78 10.13 1.16 11.48
N ASN A 79 9.81 2.41 11.78
CA ASN A 79 9.33 2.84 13.11
C ASN A 79 7.93 3.48 13.06
N ASN A 80 7.33 3.54 11.87
CA ASN A 80 6.02 4.09 11.56
C ASN A 80 5.40 3.29 10.41
N LEU A 81 4.11 2.99 10.52
CA LEU A 81 3.33 2.35 9.46
C LEU A 81 1.98 3.04 9.32
N TRP A 82 1.48 3.01 8.10
CA TRP A 82 0.17 3.51 7.71
C TRP A 82 -0.58 2.44 6.93
N LYS A 83 -1.90 2.42 7.11
CA LYS A 83 -2.83 1.55 6.41
C LYS A 83 -3.75 2.40 5.53
N VAL A 84 -3.91 2.01 4.28
CA VAL A 84 -4.94 2.55 3.38
C VAL A 84 -5.87 1.42 2.96
N ASP A 85 -7.18 1.64 3.08
CA ASP A 85 -8.18 0.71 2.57
C ASP A 85 -8.33 0.88 1.05
N LEU A 86 -8.37 -0.25 0.35
CA LEU A 86 -8.53 -0.38 -1.10
C LEU A 86 -9.85 -1.10 -1.41
N SER A 87 -10.26 -1.06 -2.68
CA SER A 87 -11.41 -1.82 -3.18
C SER A 87 -11.32 -3.31 -2.84
N GLY A 88 -12.47 -3.96 -2.66
CA GLY A 88 -12.54 -5.41 -2.38
C GLY A 88 -11.97 -5.82 -1.02
N ALA A 89 -11.98 -4.91 -0.03
CA ALA A 89 -11.39 -5.13 1.29
C ALA A 89 -9.89 -5.47 1.25
N TRP A 90 -9.18 -4.96 0.25
CA TRP A 90 -7.72 -4.96 0.22
C TRP A 90 -7.14 -3.82 1.05
N ARG A 91 -5.90 -3.97 1.49
CA ARG A 91 -5.18 -2.97 2.30
C ARG A 91 -3.79 -2.76 1.73
N MET A 92 -3.42 -1.50 1.62
CA MET A 92 -2.06 -1.07 1.32
C MET A 92 -1.38 -0.64 2.61
N ILE A 93 -0.22 -1.23 2.89
CA ILE A 93 0.63 -0.88 4.02
C ILE A 93 1.85 -0.13 3.51
N TYR A 94 2.10 1.03 4.07
CA TYR A 94 3.23 1.85 3.68
C TYR A 94 3.89 2.52 4.89
N THR A 95 5.13 2.93 4.71
CA THR A 95 5.87 3.76 5.66
C THR A 95 6.24 5.08 5.00
N ILE A 96 6.32 6.13 5.80
CA ILE A 96 6.80 7.44 5.34
C ILE A 96 8.23 7.58 5.83
N ARG A 97 9.16 7.76 4.89
CA ARG A 97 10.52 8.21 5.15
C ARG A 97 10.67 9.62 4.61
N GLY A 98 11.48 10.44 5.24
CA GLY A 98 11.73 11.78 4.70
C GLY A 98 12.65 12.57 5.58
N ASN A 99 13.22 13.60 4.98
CA ASN A 99 14.05 14.58 5.66
C ASN A 99 13.52 15.99 5.38
N GLU A 100 14.35 17.01 5.55
CA GLU A 100 13.95 18.38 5.31
C GLU A 100 13.65 18.67 3.82
N VAL A 101 14.19 17.87 2.89
CA VAL A 101 14.19 18.11 1.45
C VAL A 101 13.13 17.29 0.70
N GLU A 102 12.99 16.00 1.01
CA GLU A 102 12.06 15.12 0.29
C GLU A 102 11.33 14.14 1.22
N ILE A 103 10.16 13.72 0.76
CA ILE A 103 9.33 12.69 1.40
C ILE A 103 9.20 11.51 0.45
N ILE A 104 9.33 10.32 1.00
CA ILE A 104 9.25 9.05 0.32
C ILE A 104 8.22 8.19 1.05
N SER A 105 7.08 7.93 0.40
CA SER A 105 6.13 6.92 0.84
C SER A 105 6.53 5.58 0.22
N LEU A 106 7.04 4.66 1.04
CA LEU A 106 7.42 3.31 0.64
C LEU A 106 6.24 2.37 0.89
N ILE A 107 5.58 1.93 -0.18
CA ILE A 107 4.53 0.90 -0.12
C ILE A 107 5.23 -0.45 0.04
N LEU A 108 5.00 -1.10 1.17
CA LEU A 108 5.67 -2.33 1.58
C LEU A 108 4.84 -3.57 1.24
N ASP A 109 3.52 -3.44 1.35
CA ASP A 109 2.62 -4.58 1.28
C ASP A 109 1.24 -4.19 0.72
N ILE A 110 0.66 -5.06 -0.11
CA ILE A 110 -0.71 -4.95 -0.63
C ILE A 110 -1.36 -6.31 -0.45
N MET A 111 -2.38 -6.41 0.40
CA MET A 111 -2.94 -7.71 0.78
C MET A 111 -4.44 -7.65 1.06
N ASN A 112 -5.09 -8.81 0.92
CA ASN A 112 -6.50 -8.96 1.28
C ASN A 112 -6.72 -8.90 2.80
N HIS A 113 -7.99 -8.91 3.20
CA HIS A 113 -8.37 -8.83 4.61
C HIS A 113 -7.82 -9.94 5.49
N LYS A 114 -7.86 -11.17 5.01
CA LYS A 114 -7.48 -12.36 5.78
C LYS A 114 -5.98 -12.35 6.07
N ASP A 115 -5.17 -12.01 5.07
CA ASP A 115 -3.72 -11.93 5.21
C ASP A 115 -3.31 -10.75 6.10
N TYR A 116 -4.02 -9.63 6.00
CA TYR A 116 -3.84 -8.50 6.92
C TYR A 116 -4.13 -8.88 8.37
N GLU A 117 -5.27 -9.51 8.67
CA GLU A 117 -5.59 -9.92 10.05
C GLU A 117 -4.54 -10.89 10.60
N LYS A 118 -4.12 -11.86 9.79
CA LYS A 118 -3.10 -12.82 10.16
C LYS A 118 -1.76 -12.14 10.43
N LYS A 119 -1.30 -11.26 9.54
CA LYS A 119 0.01 -10.59 9.62
C LYS A 119 0.08 -9.63 10.82
N PHE A 120 -1.03 -8.94 11.12
CA PHE A 120 -1.12 -8.00 12.24
C PHE A 120 -1.63 -8.61 13.55
N GLY A 121 -1.92 -9.93 13.58
CA GLY A 121 -2.37 -10.63 14.79
C GLY A 121 -3.75 -10.18 15.28
N TYR A 122 -4.61 -9.67 14.40
CA TYR A 122 -5.98 -9.33 14.75
C TYR A 122 -6.84 -10.59 14.87
N ARG A 123 -7.80 -10.57 15.80
CA ARG A 123 -8.80 -11.64 15.89
C ARG A 123 -9.68 -11.57 14.63
N LYS A 124 -9.96 -12.74 14.04
CA LYS A 124 -10.90 -12.86 12.92
C LYS A 124 -12.21 -12.15 13.28
N SER A 125 -12.56 -11.14 12.50
CA SER A 125 -13.82 -10.40 12.64
C SER A 125 -14.91 -10.91 11.72
#